data_AF-A0A7Z0RRD8-F1
#
_entry.id   AF-A0A7Z0RRD8-F1
#
_cell.length_a   1.000
_cell.length_b   1.000
_cell.length_c   1.000
_cell.angle_alpha   90.00
_cell.angle_beta   90.00
_cell.angle_gamma   90.00
#
_symmetry.space_group_name_H-M   'P 1'
#
loop_
_entity.id
_entity.type
_entity.pdbx_description
1 polymer ?
#
loop_
_entity_poly.entity_id
_entity_poly.type
_entity_poly.pdbx_seq_one_letter_code
_entity_poly.pdbx_strand_id
1 'polypeptide(L)'
;ENWTYDEAQDSYIHPEGWTYHFDRIKHRQTSTGFTQEIKVYKADNPDLAPQKGLYLNQRYQELKQIESQALLSEEGSRIFAQRK
;
A
#
# COMPACT_ATOMS: atom_id res chain seq x y z
N GLU A 1 -2.89 -13.54 0.47
CA GLU A 1 -1.71 -12.67 0.44
C GLU A 1 -0.75 -13.31 -0.54
N ASN A 2 -0.60 -12.72 -1.73
CA ASN A 2 -0.03 -13.46 -2.86
C ASN A 2 1.17 -12.73 -3.50
N TRP A 3 1.45 -11.47 -3.13
CA TRP A 3 2.61 -10.74 -3.67
C TRP A 3 3.76 -10.78 -2.66
N THR A 4 4.99 -10.91 -3.14
CA THR A 4 6.19 -10.87 -2.29
C THR A 4 6.97 -9.60 -2.57
N TYR A 5 7.37 -8.88 -1.52
CA TYR A 5 8.26 -7.74 -1.64
C TYR A 5 9.71 -8.19 -1.49
N ASP A 6 10.57 -7.83 -2.45
CA ASP A 6 12.02 -8.03 -2.40
C ASP A 6 12.69 -6.71 -2.00
N GLU A 7 13.22 -6.68 -0.77
CA GLU A 7 13.92 -5.53 -0.22
C GLU A 7 15.25 -5.24 -0.92
N ALA A 8 15.92 -6.26 -1.46
CA ALA A 8 17.23 -6.09 -2.10
C ALA A 8 17.12 -5.37 -3.46
N GLN A 9 16.00 -5.60 -4.16
CA GLN A 9 15.75 -5.04 -5.48
C GLN A 9 14.72 -3.89 -5.48
N ASP A 10 14.14 -3.56 -4.32
CA ASP A 10 12.98 -2.65 -4.18
C ASP A 10 11.93 -2.98 -5.24
N SER A 11 11.43 -4.22 -5.19
CA SER A 11 10.54 -4.76 -6.20
C SER A 11 9.43 -5.62 -5.60
N TYR A 12 8.32 -5.72 -6.32
CA TYR A 12 7.21 -6.61 -5.98
C TYR A 12 7.12 -7.74 -6.99
N ILE A 13 7.03 -8.97 -6.49
CA ILE A 13 6.90 -10.19 -7.29
C ILE A 13 5.46 -10.66 -7.22
N HIS A 14 4.81 -10.71 -8.38
CA HIS A 14 3.48 -11.29 -8.57
C HIS A 14 3.55 -12.83 -8.45
N PRO A 15 2.49 -13.51 -7.98
CA PRO A 15 2.40 -14.98 -7.97
C PRO A 15 2.79 -15.67 -9.27
N GLU A 16 2.44 -15.04 -10.39
CA GLU A 16 2.66 -15.58 -11.74
C GLU A 16 4.07 -15.25 -12.27
N GLY A 17 4.96 -14.71 -11.43
CA GLY A 17 6.35 -14.45 -11.77
C GLY A 17 6.63 -13.07 -12.39
N TRP A 18 5.64 -12.18 -12.46
CA TRP A 18 5.86 -10.80 -12.91
C TRP A 18 6.55 -9.97 -11.83
N THR A 19 7.67 -9.34 -12.17
CA THR A 19 8.39 -8.43 -11.28
C THR A 19 8.04 -6.99 -11.60
N TYR A 20 7.80 -6.21 -10.55
CA TYR A 20 7.49 -4.79 -10.61
C TYR A 20 8.57 -4.01 -9.87
N HIS A 21 9.42 -3.31 -10.61
CA HIS A 21 10.54 -2.55 -10.05
C HIS A 21 10.10 -1.14 -9.66
N PHE A 22 10.70 -0.60 -8.60
CA PHE A 22 10.52 0.79 -8.24
C PHE A 22 10.87 1.72 -9.42
N ASP A 23 9.96 2.62 -9.76
CA ASP A 23 10.10 3.59 -10.86
C ASP A 23 10.36 4.99 -10.30
N ARG A 24 9.46 5.49 -9.44
CA ARG A 24 9.55 6.83 -8.87
C ARG A 24 8.61 7.05 -7.70
N ILE A 25 8.85 8.13 -6.96
CA ILE A 25 7.88 8.69 -6.02
C ILE A 25 7.08 9.79 -6.72
N LYS A 26 5.76 9.73 -6.59
CA LYS A 26 4.82 10.75 -7.04
C LYS A 26 4.20 11.44 -5.84
N HIS A 27 4.29 12.77 -5.81
CA HIS A 27 3.60 13.60 -4.83
C HIS A 27 2.25 14.05 -5.37
N ARG A 28 1.20 13.95 -4.54
CA ARG A 28 -0.14 14.45 -4.87
C ARG A 28 -0.73 15.15 -3.66
N GLN A 29 -1.23 16.36 -3.84
CA GLN A 29 -2.02 17.05 -2.83
C GLN A 29 -3.51 16.81 -3.09
N THR A 30 -4.28 16.51 -2.04
CA THR A 30 -5.74 16.44 -2.10
C THR A 30 -6.35 17.84 -1.99
N SER A 31 -7.64 17.97 -2.32
CA SER A 31 -8.38 19.22 -2.12
C SER A 31 -8.47 19.68 -0.66
N THR A 32 -8.32 18.76 0.29
CA THR A 32 -8.27 19.03 1.74
C THR A 32 -6.89 19.48 2.23
N GLY A 33 -5.91 19.62 1.33
CA GLY A 33 -4.54 20.03 1.65
C GLY A 33 -3.62 18.88 2.10
N PHE A 34 -4.11 17.63 2.16
CA PHE A 34 -3.30 16.48 2.53
C PHE A 34 -2.34 16.07 1.41
N THR A 35 -1.05 15.92 1.74
CA THR A 35 -0.03 15.48 0.79
C THR A 35 0.18 13.98 0.87
N GLN A 36 -0.01 13.31 -0.26
CA GLN A 36 0.24 11.90 -0.47
C GLN A 36 1.57 11.70 -1.17
N GLU A 37 2.39 10.83 -0.60
CA GLU A 37 3.57 10.28 -1.25
C GLU A 37 3.21 8.89 -1.79
N ILE A 38 3.30 8.72 -3.11
CA ILE A 38 2.91 7.49 -3.80
C ILE A 38 4.16 6.91 -4.44
N LYS A 39 4.63 5.77 -3.92
CA LYS A 39 5.65 4.95 -4.59
C LYS A 39 5.02 4.25 -5.79
N VAL A 40 5.64 4.41 -6.95
CA VAL A 40 5.20 3.80 -8.20
C VAL A 40 6.17 2.70 -8.57
N TYR A 41 5.64 1.51 -8.84
CA TYR A 41 6.38 0.36 -9.35
C TYR A 41 5.87 0.01 -10.73
N LYS A 42 6.72 -0.40 -11.66
CA LYS A 42 6.34 -0.78 -13.02
C LYS A 42 6.80 -2.18 -13.35
N ALA A 43 5.96 -2.90 -14.10
CA ALA A 43 6.36 -4.16 -14.68
C ALA A 43 7.38 -3.94 -15.79
N ASP A 44 8.31 -4.89 -15.96
CA ASP A 44 9.31 -4.84 -17.05
C ASP A 44 8.67 -4.84 -18.43
N ASN A 45 7.58 -5.61 -18.60
CA ASN A 45 6.79 -5.66 -19.82
C ASN A 45 5.34 -5.26 -19.52
N PRO A 46 5.03 -3.95 -19.44
CA PRO A 46 3.74 -3.47 -18.96
C PRO A 46 2.56 -3.83 -19.89
N ASP A 47 2.81 -4.11 -21.17
CA ASP A 47 1.77 -4.49 -22.13
C ASP A 47 1.36 -5.97 -22.01
N LEU A 48 2.22 -6.80 -21.41
CA LEU A 48 1.96 -8.23 -21.18
C LEU A 48 1.58 -8.53 -19.73
N ALA A 49 2.07 -7.72 -18.79
CA ALA A 49 1.77 -7.88 -17.39
C ALA A 49 0.27 -7.64 -17.11
N PRO A 50 -0.32 -8.36 -16.15
CA PRO A 50 -1.73 -8.17 -15.78
C PRO A 50 -2.02 -6.76 -15.25
N GLN A 51 -1.01 -6.07 -14.71
CA GLN A 51 -1.06 -4.67 -14.34
C GLN A 51 0.15 -3.92 -14.89
N LYS A 52 -0.05 -2.68 -15.33
CA LYS A 52 1.03 -1.83 -15.86
C LYS A 52 1.99 -1.34 -14.78
N GLY A 53 1.50 -1.25 -13.55
CA GLY A 53 2.27 -0.78 -12.40
C GLY A 53 1.45 -0.74 -11.12
N LEU A 54 2.15 -0.68 -9.99
CA LEU A 54 1.59 -0.58 -8.65
C LEU A 54 1.77 0.84 -8.11
N TYR A 55 0.81 1.30 -7.33
CA TYR A 55 0.80 2.62 -6.72
C TYR A 55 0.56 2.48 -5.23
N LEU A 56 1.63 2.60 -4.44
CA LEU A 56 1.58 2.42 -3.00
C LEU A 56 1.65 3.77 -2.29
N ASN A 57 0.62 4.08 -1.51
CA ASN A 57 0.65 5.19 -0.56
C ASN A 57 1.11 4.65 0.80
N GLN A 58 2.40 4.71 1.06
CA GLN A 58 3.02 4.12 2.25
C GLN A 58 2.44 4.69 3.54
N ARG A 59 2.37 6.02 3.64
CA ARG A 59 1.83 6.73 4.81
C ARG A 59 0.37 6.36 5.11
N TYR A 60 -0.44 6.16 4.08
CA TYR A 60 -1.82 5.71 4.26
C TYR A 60 -1.90 4.30 4.84
N GLN A 61 -1.03 3.38 4.39
CA GLN A 61 -1.02 2.00 4.92
C GLN A 61 -0.61 1.97 6.39
N GLU A 62 0.38 2.76 6.78
CA GLU A 62 0.81 2.91 8.18
C GLU A 62 -0.32 3.43 9.07
N LEU A 63 -0.99 4.51 8.65
CA LEU A 63 -2.14 5.05 9.38
C LEU A 63 -3.27 4.03 9.50
N LYS A 64 -3.56 3.28 8.44
CA LYS A 64 -4.57 2.22 8.46
C LYS A 64 -4.21 1.11 9.45
N GLN A 65 -2.95 0.73 9.55
CA GLN A 65 -2.48 -0.27 10.51
C GLN A 65 -2.62 0.22 11.96
N ILE A 66 -2.20 1.46 12.24
CA ILE A 66 -2.34 2.08 13.56
C ILE A 66 -3.80 2.10 14.00
N GLU A 67 -4.69 2.62 13.15
CA GLU A 67 -6.13 2.69 13.44
C GLU A 67 -6.74 1.29 13.62
N SER A 68 -6.34 0.32 12.80
CA SER A 68 -6.80 -1.06 12.95
C SER A 68 -6.35 -1.68 14.28
N GLN A 69 -5.11 -1.44 14.72
CA GLN A 69 -4.63 -1.92 16.01
C GLN A 69 -5.37 -1.25 17.17
N ALA A 70 -5.60 0.06 17.09
CA ALA A 70 -6.35 0.80 18.10
C ALA A 70 -7.79 0.29 18.21
N LEU A 71 -8.47 0.06 17.08
CA LEU A 71 -9.84 -0.46 17.06
C LEU A 71 -9.95 -1.87 17.67
N LEU A 72 -8.98 -2.74 17.37
CA LEU A 72 -8.95 -4.12 17.85
C LEU A 72 -8.36 -4.25 19.27
N SER A 73 -7.89 -3.16 19.87
CA SER A 73 -7.46 -3.15 21.27
C SER A 73 -8.63 -3.46 22.21
N GLU A 74 -8.32 -3.82 23.45
CA GLU A 74 -9.35 -4.08 24.46
C GLU A 74 -10.21 -2.83 24.72
N GLU A 75 -9.61 -1.65 24.78
CA GLU A 75 -10.31 -0.38 24.93
C GLU A 75 -11.18 -0.06 23.70
N GLY A 76 -10.62 -0.18 22.49
CA GLY A 76 -11.34 0.02 21.24
C GLY A 76 -12.54 -0.92 21.09
N SER A 77 -12.35 -2.19 21.43
CA SER A 77 -13.40 -3.22 21.44
C SER A 77 -14.49 -2.89 22.45
N ARG A 78 -14.14 -2.45 23.67
CA ARG A 78 -15.10 -2.04 24.70
C ARG A 78 -15.94 -0.85 24.24
N ILE A 79 -15.32 0.20 23.69
CA ILE A 79 -16.02 1.39 23.17
C ILE A 79 -16.94 1.00 22.01
N PHE A 80 -16.48 0.15 21.10
CA PHE A 80 -17.29 -0.30 19.96
C PHE A 80 -18.48 -1.15 20.40
N ALA A 81 -18.29 -2.02 21.39
CA ALA A 81 -19.36 -2.87 21.93
C ALA A 81 -20.49 -2.06 22.61
N GLN A 82 -20.23 -0.85 23.10
CA GLN A 82 -21.23 0.05 23.68
C GLN A 82 -22.16 0.70 22.64
N ARG A 83 -21.86 0.59 21.34
CA ARG A 83 -22.68 1.15 20.25
C ARG A 83 -23.80 0.23 19.77
N LYS A 84 -24.19 -0.76 20.57
CA LYS A 84 -25.27 -1.71 20.28
C LYS A 84 -26.49 -1.41 21.14
#